data_AF-H2ZLP2-F1
#
_entry.id   AF-H2ZLP2-F1
#
_cell.length_a   1.000
_cell.length_b   1.000
_cell.length_c   1.000
_cell.angle_alpha   90.00
_cell.angle_beta   90.00
_cell.angle_gamma   90.00
#
_symmetry.space_group_name_H-M   'P 1'
#
loop_
_entity.id
_entity.type
_entity.pdbx_description
1 polymer ?
#
loop_
_entity_poly.entity_id
_entity_poly.type
_entity_poly.pdbx_seq_one_letter_code
_entity_poly.pdbx_strand_id
1 'polypeptide(L)'
;VKNTNGTKFGKFIYFLCIMFFLTLYTDIEIIMSLADELLADLEETGIDEDGINADIGENADEIEDIADVDVYMDTGQSGIDPNSIKSVARLSSTEQFKRVVKGIDEYGNQPQNTSVGLIESNPEYQLIVESNNLTMEIDNEINIIHKFCRDYYSKRFPELDSLVPTPLEYIRTIKELGNDLEKYKNNEVMSNATIMVISVTASTTQGKLLSEEELNRVFEACDMAEELMAAKLGILTYVESRMAFIAPNLTAIIGSSVAAKLMGVAGGLIALTKMPACNIMLLGSQKRTLAGFSSTAINPHTGFIYHSEMVQMMPADLRRKAARLVAAKITLAARVDSFHENPDGGVGFEFAQEIKTKFEKWQEPPPVKQIKALPAPIDPARKRRGGRRYRKMKERLGMTEMHKQANRLNFAEIEEDAYQDSIGYSLGQLGKSGSGRIRSAQVDNKTQVRISKTLQTKMQRINRAGSSTSITWGGKSTVRDRGSGIASSVAFTPLKGIEIVNPNAAEKKQEEEDGCSTYFSNMASFVKLKPR
;
A
#
# COMPACT_ATOMS: atom_id res chain seq x y z
N VAL A 1 -23.55 15.56 64.43
CA VAL A 1 -24.56 14.63 63.88
C VAL A 1 -24.01 14.06 62.58
N LYS A 2 -24.09 12.74 62.48
CA LYS A 2 -23.41 11.80 61.60
C LYS A 2 -23.36 12.14 60.09
N ASN A 3 -22.19 11.88 59.50
CA ASN A 3 -21.93 11.23 58.21
C ASN A 3 -23.17 10.79 57.41
N THR A 4 -23.56 11.56 56.37
CA THR A 4 -24.54 11.09 55.36
C THR A 4 -24.27 11.58 53.91
N ASN A 5 -23.13 12.21 53.62
CA ASN A 5 -22.90 12.76 52.26
C ASN A 5 -21.98 11.88 51.36
N GLY A 6 -21.28 10.90 51.92
CA GLY A 6 -20.38 10.02 51.15
C GLY A 6 -21.07 8.91 50.35
N THR A 7 -22.30 8.52 50.70
CA THR A 7 -22.99 7.37 50.10
C THR A 7 -23.76 7.70 48.82
N LYS A 8 -24.05 8.98 48.55
CA LYS A 8 -24.72 9.41 47.30
C LYS A 8 -23.73 9.53 46.13
N PHE A 9 -22.51 10.00 46.38
CA PHE A 9 -21.50 10.15 45.33
C PHE A 9 -20.94 8.78 44.87
N GLY A 10 -20.70 7.86 45.81
CA GLY A 10 -20.27 6.50 45.49
C GLY A 10 -21.32 5.70 44.69
N LYS A 11 -22.61 5.86 45.00
CA LYS A 11 -23.70 5.23 44.24
C LYS A 11 -23.87 5.80 42.84
N PHE A 12 -23.59 7.09 42.64
CA PHE A 12 -23.66 7.71 41.32
C PHE A 12 -22.52 7.22 40.41
N ILE A 13 -21.30 7.09 40.95
CA ILE A 13 -20.14 6.54 40.22
C ILE A 13 -20.33 5.05 39.92
N TYR A 14 -20.86 4.26 40.86
CA TYR A 14 -21.18 2.85 40.61
C TYR A 14 -22.27 2.68 39.56
N PHE A 15 -23.30 3.55 39.54
CA PHE A 15 -24.36 3.50 38.55
C PHE A 15 -23.87 3.94 37.16
N LEU A 16 -22.97 4.92 37.09
CA LEU A 16 -22.32 5.32 35.82
C LEU A 16 -21.40 4.23 35.28
N CYS A 17 -20.61 3.57 36.15
CA CYS A 17 -19.76 2.44 35.74
C CYS A 17 -20.59 1.23 35.30
N ILE A 18 -21.70 0.91 35.98
CA ILE A 18 -22.60 -0.19 35.57
C ILE A 18 -23.29 0.13 34.24
N MET A 19 -23.74 1.37 34.03
CA MET A 19 -24.31 1.79 32.75
C MET A 19 -23.28 1.72 31.63
N PHE A 20 -22.04 2.19 31.85
CA PHE A 20 -20.96 2.12 30.85
C PHE A 20 -20.52 0.67 30.55
N PHE A 21 -20.56 -0.22 31.55
CA PHE A 21 -20.28 -1.65 31.37
C PHE A 21 -21.43 -2.37 30.65
N LEU A 22 -22.69 -1.97 30.87
CA LEU A 22 -23.85 -2.52 30.16
C LEU A 22 -23.92 -2.05 28.70
N THR A 23 -23.57 -0.80 28.37
CA THR A 23 -23.49 -0.35 26.97
C THR A 23 -22.36 -1.04 26.21
N LEU A 24 -21.21 -1.30 26.86
CA LEU A 24 -20.10 -2.06 26.25
C LEU A 24 -20.40 -3.56 26.10
N TYR A 25 -21.33 -4.12 26.89
CA TYR A 25 -21.72 -5.53 26.79
C TYR A 25 -22.84 -5.76 25.76
N THR A 26 -23.67 -4.75 25.47
CA THR A 26 -24.74 -4.85 24.46
C THR A 26 -24.27 -4.72 23.02
N ASP A 27 -23.05 -4.23 22.77
CA ASP A 27 -22.46 -4.12 21.42
C ASP A 27 -21.66 -5.37 20.99
N ILE A 28 -21.61 -6.43 21.82
CA ILE A 28 -20.79 -7.63 21.56
C ILE A 28 -21.61 -8.91 21.31
N GLU A 29 -22.94 -8.88 21.41
CA GLU A 29 -23.82 -10.00 21.02
C GLU A 29 -24.67 -9.69 19.78
N ILE A 30 -24.02 -9.37 18.66
CA ILE A 30 -24.54 -9.83 17.37
C ILE A 30 -24.05 -11.27 17.24
N ILE A 31 -24.83 -12.21 17.78
CA ILE A 31 -24.70 -13.63 17.47
C ILE A 31 -25.05 -13.76 15.99
N MET A 32 -24.06 -13.63 15.11
CA MET A 32 -24.14 -14.09 13.75
C MET A 32 -24.43 -15.58 13.83
N SER A 33 -25.68 -15.94 13.55
CA SER A 33 -26.07 -17.34 13.43
C SER A 33 -25.20 -17.99 12.35
N LEU A 34 -24.81 -19.25 12.53
CA LEU A 34 -24.13 -20.05 11.50
C LEU A 34 -24.89 -20.04 10.15
N ALA A 35 -26.21 -19.76 10.20
CA ALA A 35 -27.04 -19.55 9.03
C ALA A 35 -26.73 -18.24 8.29
N ASP A 36 -26.40 -17.15 9.01
CA ASP A 36 -26.01 -15.86 8.42
C ASP A 36 -24.60 -15.91 7.81
N GLU A 37 -23.69 -16.69 8.41
CA GLU A 37 -22.36 -16.96 7.83
C GLU A 37 -22.47 -17.80 6.53
N LEU A 38 -23.38 -18.79 6.50
CA LEU A 38 -23.65 -19.58 5.29
C LEU A 38 -24.44 -18.82 4.21
N LEU A 39 -25.26 -17.84 4.61
CA LEU A 39 -25.98 -16.96 3.68
C LEU A 39 -25.04 -15.93 3.03
N ALA A 40 -24.08 -15.40 3.79
CA ALA A 40 -23.01 -14.56 3.23
C ALA A 40 -22.18 -15.30 2.16
N ASP A 41 -21.89 -16.59 2.38
CA ASP A 41 -21.15 -17.45 1.45
C ASP A 41 -21.96 -17.81 0.18
N LEU A 42 -23.29 -17.65 0.22
CA LEU A 42 -24.18 -17.84 -0.94
C LEU A 42 -24.49 -16.52 -1.67
N GLU A 43 -24.55 -15.38 -0.98
CA GLU A 43 -24.73 -14.08 -1.62
C GLU A 43 -23.52 -13.67 -2.48
N GLU A 44 -22.31 -14.11 -2.15
CA GLU A 44 -21.12 -13.92 -3.01
C GLU A 44 -21.17 -14.76 -4.31
N THR A 45 -22.12 -15.69 -4.43
CA THR A 45 -22.34 -16.49 -5.66
C THR A 45 -23.45 -15.94 -6.57
N GLY A 46 -24.10 -14.85 -6.17
CA GLY A 46 -25.14 -14.17 -6.94
C GLY A 46 -24.58 -13.12 -7.88
N ILE A 47 -23.94 -13.55 -8.98
CA ILE A 47 -23.67 -12.76 -10.19
C ILE A 47 -23.15 -11.34 -9.87
N ASP A 48 -21.87 -11.25 -9.49
CA ASP A 48 -21.10 -10.08 -9.85
C ASP A 48 -20.87 -10.13 -11.37
N GLU A 49 -21.73 -9.42 -12.10
CA GLU A 49 -21.47 -8.97 -13.47
C GLU A 49 -20.50 -7.77 -13.50
N ASP A 50 -19.68 -7.58 -12.46
CA ASP A 50 -18.55 -6.65 -12.46
C ASP A 50 -17.24 -7.43 -12.70
N GLY A 51 -17.22 -8.12 -13.84
CA GLY A 51 -16.00 -8.63 -14.46
C GLY A 51 -15.16 -7.50 -15.06
N ILE A 52 -14.65 -6.60 -14.22
CA ILE A 52 -13.50 -5.75 -14.52
C ILE A 52 -12.55 -5.78 -13.30
N ASN A 53 -12.09 -6.98 -12.96
CA ASN A 53 -10.74 -7.11 -12.42
C ASN A 53 -9.83 -7.37 -13.61
N ALA A 54 -9.50 -6.29 -14.33
CA ALA A 54 -8.26 -6.29 -15.06
C ALA A 54 -7.16 -6.44 -14.01
N ASP A 55 -6.32 -7.46 -14.18
CA ASP A 55 -5.01 -7.55 -13.57
C ASP A 55 -4.38 -6.15 -13.55
N ILE A 56 -4.43 -5.50 -12.39
CA ILE A 56 -3.43 -4.51 -12.07
C ILE A 56 -2.22 -5.37 -11.74
N GLY A 57 -1.45 -5.71 -12.79
CA GLY A 57 -0.06 -6.05 -12.59
C GLY A 57 0.50 -4.97 -11.69
N GLU A 58 1.03 -5.38 -10.55
CA GLU A 58 1.87 -4.56 -9.67
C GLU A 58 3.14 -4.21 -10.44
N ASN A 59 3.00 -3.35 -11.45
CA ASN A 59 4.04 -2.69 -12.20
C ASN A 59 3.80 -1.19 -12.00
N ALA A 60 4.00 -0.72 -10.76
CA ALA A 60 3.90 0.70 -10.43
C ALA A 60 4.93 1.13 -9.36
N ASP A 61 6.03 0.38 -9.23
CA ASP A 61 7.24 0.79 -8.49
C ASP A 61 8.41 1.01 -9.46
N GLU A 62 8.14 1.50 -10.67
CA GLU A 62 9.13 2.13 -11.53
C GLU A 62 8.68 3.58 -11.76
N ILE A 63 8.77 4.40 -10.71
CA ILE A 63 9.33 5.73 -10.94
C ILE A 63 10.80 5.43 -11.20
N GLU A 64 11.35 5.91 -12.32
CA GLU A 64 12.79 5.88 -12.56
C GLU A 64 13.47 6.43 -11.30
N ASP A 65 13.97 5.54 -10.45
CA ASP A 65 15.09 5.88 -9.59
C ASP A 65 16.13 6.34 -10.58
N ILE A 66 16.34 7.65 -10.63
CA ILE A 66 17.38 8.30 -11.42
C ILE A 66 18.62 7.45 -11.16
N ALA A 67 19.02 6.71 -12.19
CA ALA A 67 20.15 5.79 -12.14
C ALA A 67 21.25 6.50 -11.37
N ASP A 68 21.88 5.80 -10.40
CA ASP A 68 23.06 6.29 -9.69
C ASP A 68 23.92 7.05 -10.69
N VAL A 69 23.81 8.38 -10.65
CA VAL A 69 24.63 9.22 -11.52
C VAL A 69 25.98 9.08 -10.88
N ASP A 70 26.77 8.16 -11.44
CA ASP A 70 28.20 8.13 -11.25
C ASP A 70 28.65 9.56 -11.51
N VAL A 71 28.94 10.28 -10.42
CA VAL A 71 29.44 11.64 -10.46
C VAL A 71 30.80 11.52 -11.14
N TYR A 72 30.81 11.65 -12.46
CA TYR A 72 32.03 11.91 -13.21
C TYR A 72 32.54 13.24 -12.66
N MET A 73 33.52 13.13 -11.76
CA MET A 73 34.39 14.22 -11.36
C MET A 73 35.07 14.73 -12.63
N ASP A 74 34.48 15.74 -13.26
CA ASP A 74 35.15 16.51 -14.30
C ASP A 74 36.24 17.32 -13.61
N THR A 75 37.45 16.75 -13.55
CA THR A 75 38.67 17.35 -12.98
C THR A 75 39.21 18.43 -13.92
N GLY A 76 38.34 19.35 -14.33
CA GLY A 76 38.50 20.09 -15.56
C GLY A 76 38.25 21.59 -15.47
N GLN A 77 38.03 22.23 -14.31
CA GLN A 77 38.24 23.68 -14.14
C GLN A 77 38.09 24.21 -12.70
N SER A 78 39.04 25.08 -12.35
CA SER A 78 39.09 26.08 -11.26
C SER A 78 39.00 25.62 -9.79
N GLY A 79 40.16 25.56 -9.12
CA GLY A 79 40.46 26.14 -7.78
C GLY A 79 39.52 25.93 -6.58
N ILE A 80 38.51 25.07 -6.66
CA ILE A 80 37.51 24.85 -5.62
C ILE A 80 37.86 23.55 -4.89
N ASP A 81 37.88 23.60 -3.56
CA ASP A 81 38.17 22.43 -2.73
C ASP A 81 37.20 21.27 -3.08
N PRO A 82 37.71 20.06 -3.37
CA PRO A 82 36.88 18.91 -3.79
C PRO A 82 35.91 18.42 -2.71
N ASN A 83 36.01 18.98 -1.49
CA ASN A 83 35.15 18.68 -0.35
C ASN A 83 34.16 19.81 -0.02
N SER A 84 34.08 20.86 -0.83
CA SER A 84 33.13 21.97 -0.63
C SER A 84 31.77 21.65 -1.23
N ILE A 85 30.69 21.95 -0.50
CA ILE A 85 29.31 21.74 -0.97
C ILE A 85 29.01 22.47 -2.29
N LYS A 86 29.62 23.65 -2.50
CA LYS A 86 29.47 24.46 -3.72
C LYS A 86 30.02 23.80 -4.99
N SER A 87 30.89 22.79 -4.85
CA SER A 87 31.39 22.02 -5.99
C SER A 87 30.37 20.97 -6.46
N VAL A 88 29.55 20.48 -5.52
CA VAL A 88 28.58 19.39 -5.68
C VAL A 88 27.19 19.94 -6.03
N ALA A 89 26.74 20.98 -5.31
CA ALA A 89 25.49 21.68 -5.56
C ALA A 89 25.79 23.01 -6.29
N ARG A 90 25.39 23.09 -7.56
CA ARG A 90 25.69 24.21 -8.47
C ARG A 90 24.45 25.01 -8.88
N LEU A 91 23.24 24.50 -8.70
CA LEU A 91 22.01 25.09 -9.25
C LEU A 91 21.77 26.51 -8.73
N SER A 92 21.96 26.75 -7.43
CA SER A 92 21.82 28.08 -6.82
C SER A 92 22.74 29.12 -7.47
N SER A 93 23.91 28.69 -7.96
CA SER A 93 24.86 29.59 -8.63
C SER A 93 24.53 29.87 -10.10
N THR A 94 23.74 29.00 -10.74
CA THR A 94 23.39 29.05 -12.16
C THR A 94 22.62 30.32 -12.52
N GLU A 95 22.94 30.90 -13.67
CA GLU A 95 22.26 32.10 -14.17
C GLU A 95 20.76 31.87 -14.42
N GLN A 96 20.37 30.66 -14.82
CA GLN A 96 18.98 30.25 -15.01
C GLN A 96 18.16 30.35 -13.73
N PHE A 97 18.66 29.79 -12.62
CA PHE A 97 17.99 29.88 -11.31
C PHE A 97 17.77 31.33 -10.89
N LYS A 98 18.82 32.16 -10.98
CA LYS A 98 18.73 33.60 -10.64
C LYS A 98 17.78 34.36 -11.55
N ARG A 99 17.75 34.02 -12.84
CA ARG A 99 16.83 34.64 -13.82
C ARG A 99 15.39 34.31 -13.49
N VAL A 100 15.08 33.05 -13.19
CA VAL A 100 13.71 32.62 -12.91
C VAL A 100 13.22 33.17 -11.58
N VAL A 101 14.04 33.11 -10.51
CA VAL A 101 13.65 33.70 -9.22
C VAL A 101 13.38 35.20 -9.34
N LYS A 102 14.25 35.94 -10.05
CA LYS A 102 14.01 37.37 -10.33
C LYS A 102 12.75 37.59 -11.18
N GLY A 103 12.53 36.77 -12.20
CA GLY A 103 11.33 36.83 -13.02
C GLY A 103 10.07 36.59 -12.20
N ILE A 104 10.09 35.64 -11.27
CA ILE A 104 8.97 35.37 -10.35
C ILE A 104 8.70 36.57 -9.44
N ASP A 105 9.74 37.22 -8.92
CA ASP A 105 9.57 38.45 -8.12
C ASP A 105 8.98 39.60 -8.96
N GLU A 106 9.38 39.72 -10.22
CA GLU A 106 8.87 40.75 -11.14
C GLU A 106 7.41 40.51 -11.54
N TYR A 107 7.06 39.30 -11.99
CA TYR A 107 5.69 38.94 -12.43
C TYR A 107 4.76 38.62 -11.27
N GLY A 108 5.28 38.25 -10.10
CA GLY A 108 4.51 38.02 -8.88
C GLY A 108 3.88 39.31 -8.34
N ASN A 109 4.54 40.45 -8.56
CA ASN A 109 4.04 41.78 -8.15
C ASN A 109 3.13 42.44 -9.19
N GLN A 110 3.03 41.89 -10.41
CA GLN A 110 2.17 42.44 -11.45
C GLN A 110 0.78 41.78 -11.42
N PRO A 111 -0.32 42.55 -11.55
CA PRO A 111 -1.64 41.98 -11.72
C PRO A 111 -1.72 41.16 -13.02
N GLN A 112 -2.63 40.19 -13.03
CA GLN A 112 -2.86 39.30 -14.17
C GLN A 112 -3.12 40.10 -15.44
N ASN A 113 -2.17 40.12 -16.36
CA ASN A 113 -2.38 40.71 -17.68
C ASN A 113 -3.03 39.65 -18.55
N THR A 114 -4.34 39.80 -18.83
CA THR A 114 -5.04 38.99 -19.82
C THR A 114 -4.52 39.40 -21.22
N SER A 115 -3.34 38.91 -21.61
CA SER A 115 -2.81 39.14 -22.94
C SER A 115 -3.60 38.31 -23.95
N VAL A 116 -4.24 39.01 -24.90
CA VAL A 116 -4.95 38.42 -26.02
C VAL A 116 -3.91 37.96 -27.04
N GLY A 117 -3.55 36.67 -27.01
CA GLY A 117 -2.55 36.07 -27.89
C GLY A 117 -2.45 34.54 -27.71
N LEU A 118 -1.65 33.89 -28.54
CA LEU A 118 -1.37 32.45 -28.42
C LEU A 118 -0.64 32.19 -27.10
N ILE A 119 -1.20 31.36 -26.22
CA ILE A 119 -0.75 31.21 -24.83
C ILE A 119 0.74 30.85 -24.73
N GLU A 120 1.23 30.00 -25.64
CA GLU A 120 2.61 29.51 -25.68
C GLU A 120 3.66 30.57 -26.04
N SER A 121 3.28 31.67 -26.70
CA SER A 121 4.21 32.75 -27.04
C SER A 121 4.34 33.81 -25.94
N ASN A 122 3.54 33.72 -24.88
CA ASN A 122 3.64 34.64 -23.76
C ASN A 122 4.94 34.38 -22.97
N PRO A 123 5.74 35.42 -22.69
CA PRO A 123 6.97 35.26 -21.90
C PRO A 123 6.67 34.76 -20.48
N GLU A 124 5.49 35.07 -19.94
CA GLU A 124 5.02 34.59 -18.64
C GLU A 124 4.78 33.07 -18.63
N TYR A 125 4.20 32.51 -19.70
CA TYR A 125 4.01 31.07 -19.83
C TYR A 125 5.35 30.32 -19.92
N GLN A 126 6.31 30.87 -20.68
CA GLN A 126 7.66 30.32 -20.77
C GLN A 126 8.36 30.32 -19.41
N LEU A 127 8.23 31.41 -18.64
CA LEU A 127 8.75 31.50 -17.28
C LEU A 127 8.15 30.41 -16.37
N ILE A 128 6.85 30.12 -16.49
CA ILE A 128 6.19 29.08 -15.69
C ILE A 128 6.69 27.68 -16.05
N VAL A 129 6.86 27.40 -17.35
CA VAL A 129 7.42 26.11 -17.79
C VAL A 129 8.86 25.95 -17.28
N GLU A 130 9.69 27.00 -17.39
CA GLU A 130 11.06 27.02 -16.86
C GLU A 130 11.06 26.84 -15.33
N SER A 131 10.12 27.47 -14.63
CA SER A 131 9.92 27.35 -13.18
C SER A 131 9.57 25.93 -12.73
N ASN A 132 8.73 25.23 -13.49
CA ASN A 132 8.38 23.83 -13.19
C ASN A 132 9.59 22.89 -13.40
N ASN A 133 10.37 23.11 -14.47
CA ASN A 133 11.60 22.34 -14.69
C ASN A 133 12.62 22.58 -13.58
N LEU A 134 12.83 23.84 -13.18
CA LEU A 134 13.69 24.18 -12.05
C LEU A 134 13.22 23.56 -10.74
N THR A 135 11.91 23.40 -10.53
CA THR A 135 11.39 22.72 -9.33
C THR A 135 11.87 21.28 -9.24
N MET A 136 11.94 20.56 -10.36
CA MET A 136 12.49 19.20 -10.40
C MET A 136 14.01 19.19 -10.16
N GLU A 137 14.72 20.14 -10.76
CA GLU A 137 16.17 20.27 -10.56
C GLU A 137 16.51 20.56 -9.09
N ILE A 138 15.72 21.42 -8.43
CA ILE A 138 15.84 21.69 -6.99
C ILE A 138 15.64 20.42 -6.17
N ASP A 139 14.65 19.58 -6.50
CA ASP A 139 14.44 18.32 -5.77
C ASP A 139 15.60 17.33 -5.93
N ASN A 140 16.15 17.22 -7.13
CA ASN A 140 17.33 16.42 -7.39
C ASN A 140 18.54 16.94 -6.61
N GLU A 141 18.73 18.26 -6.56
CA GLU A 141 19.84 18.85 -5.80
C GLU A 141 19.65 18.71 -4.29
N ILE A 142 18.44 18.84 -3.75
CA ILE A 142 18.13 18.55 -2.34
C ILE A 142 18.50 17.10 -1.99
N ASN A 143 18.25 16.15 -2.89
CA ASN A 143 18.65 14.75 -2.68
C ASN A 143 20.17 14.57 -2.69
N ILE A 144 20.89 15.30 -3.55
CA ILE A 144 22.36 15.31 -3.57
C ILE A 144 22.91 15.92 -2.27
N ILE A 145 22.36 17.04 -1.81
CA ILE A 145 22.75 17.69 -0.55
C ILE A 145 22.45 16.77 0.63
N HIS A 146 21.31 16.09 0.63
CA HIS A 146 20.96 15.09 1.65
C HIS A 146 22.00 13.96 1.72
N LYS A 147 22.42 13.41 0.57
CA LYS A 147 23.48 12.40 0.49
C LYS A 147 24.81 12.92 1.06
N PHE A 148 25.18 14.16 0.70
CA PHE A 148 26.36 14.83 1.26
C PHE A 148 26.27 14.96 2.78
N CYS A 149 25.17 15.52 3.32
CA CYS A 149 24.97 15.66 4.76
C CYS A 149 25.02 14.30 5.47
N ARG A 150 24.42 13.27 4.88
CA ARG A 150 24.43 11.91 5.43
C ARG A 150 25.83 11.34 5.51
N ASP A 151 26.62 11.43 4.44
CA ASP A 151 27.96 10.84 4.40
C ASP A 151 28.89 11.48 5.45
N TYR A 152 28.82 12.81 5.64
CA TYR A 152 29.59 13.51 6.66
C TYR A 152 29.06 13.29 8.08
N TYR A 153 27.74 13.35 8.28
CA TYR A 153 27.12 13.23 9.61
C TYR A 153 27.06 11.78 10.12
N SER A 154 27.19 10.79 9.24
CA SER A 154 27.27 9.36 9.60
C SER A 154 28.36 9.05 10.64
N LYS A 155 29.45 9.83 10.66
CA LYS A 155 30.53 9.71 11.65
C LYS A 155 30.03 9.99 13.09
N ARG A 156 29.07 10.91 13.23
CA ARG A 156 28.53 11.36 14.53
C ARG A 156 27.31 10.57 14.95
N PHE A 157 26.37 10.35 14.04
CA PHE A 157 25.12 9.66 14.35
C PHE A 157 24.67 8.80 13.16
N PRO A 158 25.26 7.60 12.98
CA PRO A 158 24.97 6.74 11.83
C PRO A 158 23.53 6.22 11.82
N GLU A 159 22.89 6.10 12.98
CA GLU A 159 21.52 5.59 13.09
C GLU A 159 20.47 6.58 12.57
N LEU A 160 20.78 7.87 12.43
CA LEU A 160 19.81 8.91 12.06
C LEU A 160 19.15 8.64 10.69
N ASP A 161 19.91 8.11 9.73
CA ASP A 161 19.43 7.83 8.36
C ASP A 161 18.27 6.82 8.37
N SER A 162 18.37 5.79 9.24
CA SER A 162 17.30 4.80 9.38
C SER A 162 16.09 5.34 10.14
N LEU A 163 16.25 6.39 10.94
CA LEU A 163 15.18 6.95 11.77
C LEU A 163 14.35 7.98 11.01
N VAL A 164 15.00 8.80 10.19
CA VAL A 164 14.38 9.91 9.46
C VAL A 164 14.64 9.75 7.96
N PRO A 165 13.77 9.05 7.22
CA PRO A 165 13.99 8.77 5.81
C PRO A 165 13.64 9.95 4.89
N THR A 166 12.91 10.96 5.37
CA THR A 166 12.53 12.13 4.55
C THR A 166 13.70 13.11 4.49
N PRO A 167 14.22 13.47 3.29
CA PRO A 167 15.44 14.29 3.16
C PRO A 167 15.38 15.65 3.87
N LEU A 168 14.24 16.34 3.76
CA LEU A 168 14.04 17.66 4.36
C LEU A 168 13.99 17.61 5.89
N GLU A 169 13.34 16.59 6.45
CA GLU A 169 13.31 16.39 7.89
C GLU A 169 14.71 16.03 8.39
N TYR A 170 15.43 15.16 7.68
CA TYR A 170 16.80 14.78 8.01
C TYR A 170 17.73 16.01 8.10
N ILE A 171 17.75 16.86 7.07
CA ILE A 171 18.60 18.07 7.05
C ILE A 171 18.27 19.01 8.21
N ARG A 172 16.97 19.28 8.46
CA ARG A 172 16.55 20.13 9.60
C ARG A 172 16.95 19.53 10.94
N THR A 173 16.85 18.21 11.10
CA THR A 173 17.25 17.56 12.36
C THR A 173 18.74 17.64 12.61
N ILE A 174 19.57 17.54 11.58
CA ILE A 174 21.01 17.71 11.69
C ILE A 174 21.36 19.13 12.14
N LYS A 175 20.70 20.13 11.54
CA LYS A 175 20.91 21.54 11.88
C LYS A 175 20.64 21.83 13.36
N GLU A 176 19.59 21.22 13.92
CA GLU A 176 19.23 21.38 15.34
C GLU A 176 20.12 20.57 16.30
N LEU A 177 20.46 19.33 15.95
CA LEU A 177 21.29 18.45 16.80
C LEU A 177 22.75 18.90 16.82
N GLY A 178 23.35 19.14 15.65
CA GLY A 178 24.77 19.39 15.52
C GLY A 178 25.62 18.33 16.22
N ASN A 179 26.61 18.75 17.01
CA ASN A 179 27.46 17.85 17.80
C ASN A 179 26.83 17.43 19.14
N ASP A 180 25.86 18.18 19.65
CA ASP A 180 25.25 17.95 20.96
C ASP A 180 23.88 17.29 20.82
N LEU A 181 23.85 15.98 21.05
CA LEU A 181 22.66 15.17 20.85
C LEU A 181 21.59 15.41 21.92
N GLU A 182 21.78 16.27 22.92
CA GLU A 182 20.75 16.57 23.92
C GLU A 182 19.79 17.71 23.52
N LYS A 183 20.11 18.44 22.43
CA LYS A 183 19.36 19.62 21.98
C LYS A 183 17.98 19.33 21.37
N TYR A 184 17.61 18.07 21.16
CA TYR A 184 16.33 17.68 20.52
C TYR A 184 15.05 18.10 21.29
N LYS A 185 15.14 18.51 22.55
CA LYS A 185 13.99 18.71 23.45
C LYS A 185 13.10 19.92 23.11
N ASN A 186 13.58 20.85 22.29
CA ASN A 186 12.90 22.12 22.02
C ASN A 186 12.24 22.20 20.63
N ASN A 187 12.16 21.09 19.90
CA ASN A 187 11.91 21.15 18.46
C ASN A 187 10.41 20.99 18.10
N GLU A 188 9.84 21.98 17.41
CA GLU A 188 8.53 21.90 16.74
C GLU A 188 8.58 21.14 15.40
N VAL A 189 9.79 20.83 14.92
CA VAL A 189 10.03 20.28 13.57
C VAL A 189 9.62 18.82 13.45
N MET A 190 9.66 18.06 14.56
CA MET A 190 9.47 16.61 14.55
C MET A 190 8.26 16.17 15.37
N SER A 191 7.70 15.00 15.03
CA SER A 191 6.69 14.36 15.86
C SER A 191 7.28 13.92 17.22
N ASN A 192 6.45 13.93 18.27
CA ASN A 192 6.88 13.46 19.60
C ASN A 192 7.39 12.00 19.56
N ALA A 193 6.84 11.17 18.68
CA ALA A 193 7.26 9.78 18.51
C ALA A 193 8.70 9.69 17.95
N THR A 194 9.02 10.45 16.91
CA THR A 194 10.36 10.50 16.33
C THR A 194 11.39 11.07 17.32
N ILE A 195 11.00 12.07 18.11
CA ILE A 195 11.87 12.64 19.17
C ILE A 195 12.22 11.58 20.22
N MET A 196 11.23 10.80 20.68
CA MET A 196 11.47 9.71 21.63
C MET A 196 12.42 8.65 21.07
N VAL A 197 12.22 8.23 19.82
CA VAL A 197 13.09 7.23 19.19
C VAL A 197 14.51 7.78 19.06
N ILE A 198 14.68 9.02 18.60
CA ILE A 198 15.98 9.69 18.52
C ILE A 198 16.63 9.80 19.89
N SER A 199 15.89 10.10 20.96
CA SER A 199 16.46 10.20 22.32
C SER A 199 17.02 8.88 22.84
N VAL A 200 16.31 7.78 22.56
CA VAL A 200 16.71 6.43 22.97
C VAL A 200 17.94 6.00 22.16
N THR A 201 17.93 6.21 20.84
CA THR A 201 19.05 5.85 19.99
C THR A 201 20.27 6.72 20.29
N ALA A 202 20.09 8.05 20.45
CA ALA A 202 21.12 9.02 20.83
C ALA A 202 21.87 8.59 22.10
N SER A 203 21.15 8.10 23.12
CA SER A 203 21.72 7.62 24.38
C SER A 203 22.63 6.39 24.22
N THR A 204 22.44 5.62 23.15
CA THR A 204 23.19 4.39 22.83
C THR A 204 24.13 4.53 21.63
N THR A 205 24.31 5.75 21.10
CA THR A 205 25.10 5.98 19.89
C THR A 205 26.57 5.62 20.05
N GLN A 206 27.13 5.00 19.01
CA GLN A 206 28.55 4.65 18.93
C GLN A 206 29.39 5.66 18.13
N GLY A 207 28.78 6.77 17.72
CA GLY A 207 29.44 7.77 16.87
C GLY A 207 30.47 8.64 17.61
N LYS A 208 31.28 9.36 16.83
CA LYS A 208 32.36 10.24 17.32
C LYS A 208 32.00 11.70 17.13
N LEU A 209 32.55 12.59 17.96
CA LEU A 209 32.40 14.04 17.78
C LEU A 209 33.06 14.48 16.48
N LEU A 210 32.36 15.30 15.69
CA LEU A 210 32.90 15.92 14.46
C LEU A 210 33.80 17.10 14.83
N SER A 211 34.79 17.38 13.99
CA SER A 211 35.57 18.62 14.12
C SER A 211 34.70 19.84 13.80
N GLU A 212 35.07 21.01 14.32
CA GLU A 212 34.34 22.26 14.03
C GLU A 212 34.32 22.59 12.53
N GLU A 213 35.39 22.26 11.81
CA GLU A 213 35.45 22.44 10.35
C GLU A 213 34.46 21.52 9.61
N GLU A 214 34.39 20.23 10.00
CA GLU A 214 33.44 19.29 9.39
C GLU A 214 31.99 19.68 9.71
N LEU A 215 31.73 20.11 10.94
CA LEU A 215 30.41 20.55 11.38
C LEU A 215 29.96 21.83 10.66
N ASN A 216 30.85 22.81 10.46
CA ASN A 216 30.55 24.01 9.69
C ASN A 216 30.21 23.69 8.22
N ARG A 217 30.88 22.69 7.61
CA ARG A 217 30.55 22.25 6.23
C ARG A 217 29.15 21.64 6.15
N VAL A 218 28.77 20.85 7.16
CA VAL A 218 27.42 20.28 7.25
C VAL A 218 26.38 21.37 7.43
N PHE A 219 26.65 22.38 8.28
CA PHE A 219 25.74 23.51 8.43
C PHE A 219 25.62 24.37 7.17
N GLU A 220 26.72 24.65 6.46
CA GLU A 220 26.66 25.35 5.16
C GLU A 220 25.78 24.59 4.16
N ALA A 221 25.88 23.25 4.13
CA ALA A 221 25.02 22.42 3.29
C ALA A 221 23.54 22.46 3.73
N CYS A 222 23.27 22.48 5.04
CA CYS A 222 21.91 22.60 5.57
C CYS A 222 21.29 23.96 5.21
N ASP A 223 22.04 25.06 5.34
CA ASP A 223 21.59 26.41 5.00
C ASP A 223 21.29 26.54 3.50
N MET A 224 22.13 25.95 2.64
CA MET A 224 21.90 25.90 1.21
C MET A 224 20.63 25.13 0.84
N ALA A 225 20.37 23.99 1.50
CA ALA A 225 19.14 23.23 1.29
C ALA A 225 17.89 24.00 1.74
N GLU A 226 17.97 24.75 2.84
CA GLU A 226 16.87 25.61 3.29
C GLU A 226 16.59 26.76 2.31
N GLU A 227 17.63 27.40 1.76
CA GLU A 227 17.49 28.42 0.72
C GLU A 227 16.80 27.86 -0.53
N LEU A 228 17.23 26.70 -1.03
CA LEU A 228 16.61 26.02 -2.17
C LEU A 228 15.16 25.63 -1.87
N MET A 229 14.87 25.18 -0.65
CA MET A 229 13.50 24.85 -0.22
C MET A 229 12.60 26.09 -0.18
N ALA A 230 13.11 27.21 0.33
CA ALA A 230 12.39 28.48 0.35
C ALA A 230 12.11 28.97 -1.08
N ALA A 231 13.10 28.89 -1.97
CA ALA A 231 12.94 29.22 -3.38
C ALA A 231 11.89 28.31 -4.06
N LYS A 232 11.94 26.99 -3.84
CA LYS A 232 10.94 26.04 -4.34
C LYS A 232 9.53 26.41 -3.88
N LEU A 233 9.36 26.77 -2.61
CA LEU A 233 8.07 27.18 -2.08
C LEU A 233 7.59 28.47 -2.76
N GLY A 234 8.48 29.45 -2.95
CA GLY A 234 8.20 30.66 -3.74
C GLY A 234 7.72 30.34 -5.16
N ILE A 235 8.43 29.45 -5.88
CA ILE A 235 8.04 28.98 -7.21
C ILE A 235 6.66 28.35 -7.21
N LEU A 236 6.39 27.43 -6.27
CA LEU A 236 5.08 26.75 -6.19
C LEU A 236 3.94 27.73 -5.88
N THR A 237 4.16 28.71 -5.01
CA THR A 237 3.14 29.75 -4.73
C THR A 237 2.86 30.63 -5.94
N TYR A 238 3.89 30.95 -6.72
CA TYR A 238 3.73 31.68 -7.98
C TYR A 238 2.95 30.86 -9.00
N VAL A 239 3.33 29.60 -9.22
CA VAL A 239 2.63 28.69 -10.13
C VAL A 239 1.18 28.47 -9.69
N GLU A 240 0.91 28.36 -8.40
CA GLU A 240 -0.46 28.28 -7.85
C GLU A 240 -1.30 29.51 -8.23
N SER A 241 -0.73 30.72 -8.15
CA SER A 241 -1.43 31.96 -8.52
C SER A 241 -1.77 32.05 -10.02
N ARG A 242 -1.00 31.38 -10.87
CA ARG A 242 -1.18 31.35 -12.33
C ARG A 242 -1.83 30.05 -12.82
N MET A 243 -2.20 29.15 -11.91
CA MET A 243 -2.72 27.82 -12.22
C MET A 243 -4.02 27.86 -13.03
N ALA A 244 -4.92 28.76 -12.67
CA ALA A 244 -6.21 28.91 -13.35
C ALA A 244 -6.06 29.30 -14.84
N PHE A 245 -4.96 29.95 -15.20
CA PHE A 245 -4.66 30.30 -16.59
C PHE A 245 -4.02 29.15 -17.36
N ILE A 246 -3.14 28.38 -16.71
CA ILE A 246 -2.37 27.28 -17.33
C ILE A 246 -3.24 26.04 -17.51
N ALA A 247 -3.94 25.66 -16.44
CA ALA A 247 -4.68 24.41 -16.34
C ALA A 247 -6.05 24.66 -15.68
N PRO A 248 -6.98 25.34 -16.38
CA PRO A 248 -8.28 25.68 -15.85
C PRO A 248 -9.12 24.43 -15.51
N ASN A 249 -9.06 23.37 -16.32
CA ASN A 249 -9.87 22.17 -16.09
C ASN A 249 -9.37 21.37 -14.88
N LEU A 250 -8.05 21.22 -14.72
CA LEU A 250 -7.46 20.61 -13.53
C LEU A 250 -7.80 21.38 -12.25
N THR A 251 -7.69 22.70 -12.30
CA THR A 251 -7.99 23.59 -11.17
C THR A 251 -9.44 23.46 -10.73
N ALA A 252 -10.38 23.35 -11.68
CA ALA A 252 -11.80 23.20 -11.38
C ALA A 252 -12.14 21.91 -10.60
N ILE A 253 -11.32 20.85 -10.72
CA ILE A 253 -11.57 19.55 -10.06
C ILE A 253 -10.97 19.49 -8.65
N ILE A 254 -9.69 19.87 -8.49
CA ILE A 254 -8.92 19.65 -7.24
C ILE A 254 -8.44 20.93 -6.56
N GLY A 255 -8.63 22.09 -7.18
CA GLY A 255 -8.12 23.38 -6.72
C GLY A 255 -6.66 23.65 -7.09
N SER A 256 -6.29 24.93 -7.05
CA SER A 256 -4.99 25.42 -7.54
C SER A 256 -3.80 24.86 -6.78
N SER A 257 -3.89 24.76 -5.45
CA SER A 257 -2.79 24.28 -4.61
C SER A 257 -2.40 22.83 -4.89
N VAL A 258 -3.40 21.94 -5.02
CA VAL A 258 -3.16 20.52 -5.30
C VAL A 258 -2.70 20.35 -6.75
N ALA A 259 -3.26 21.11 -7.69
CA ALA A 259 -2.84 21.11 -9.09
C ALA A 259 -1.38 21.56 -9.25
N ALA A 260 -0.96 22.62 -8.55
CA ALA A 260 0.43 23.09 -8.53
C ALA A 260 1.40 22.02 -8.03
N LYS A 261 1.05 21.35 -6.92
CA LYS A 261 1.86 20.26 -6.34
C LYS A 261 1.96 19.05 -7.29
N LEU A 262 0.84 18.69 -7.94
CA LEU A 262 0.83 17.59 -8.91
C LEU A 262 1.68 17.91 -10.14
N MET A 263 1.58 19.11 -10.70
CA MET A 263 2.42 19.52 -11.83
C MET A 263 3.89 19.66 -11.44
N GLY A 264 4.19 20.20 -10.25
CA GLY A 264 5.56 20.33 -9.76
C GLY A 264 6.26 18.97 -9.63
N VAL A 265 5.58 17.97 -9.06
CA VAL A 265 6.15 16.61 -8.93
C VAL A 265 6.13 15.84 -10.25
N ALA A 266 5.14 16.07 -11.11
CA ALA A 266 5.09 15.41 -12.41
C ALA A 266 6.11 15.96 -13.42
N GLY A 267 6.62 17.18 -13.22
CA GLY A 267 7.52 17.85 -14.16
C GLY A 267 6.80 18.66 -15.24
N GLY A 268 5.68 19.28 -14.88
CA GLY A 268 4.86 20.10 -15.76
C GLY A 268 3.69 19.36 -16.41
N LEU A 269 2.90 20.11 -17.18
CA LEU A 269 1.62 19.65 -17.71
C LEU A 269 1.78 18.51 -18.73
N ILE A 270 2.78 18.59 -19.63
CA ILE A 270 3.03 17.57 -20.67
C ILE A 270 3.46 16.24 -20.06
N ALA A 271 4.27 16.27 -18.99
CA ALA A 271 4.67 15.05 -18.30
C ALA A 271 3.47 14.41 -17.59
N LEU A 272 2.62 15.23 -16.97
CA LEU A 272 1.39 14.79 -16.32
C LEU A 272 0.41 14.09 -17.29
N THR A 273 0.30 14.53 -18.55
CA THR A 273 -0.62 13.90 -19.53
C THR A 273 -0.19 12.50 -19.97
N LYS A 274 1.13 12.25 -19.98
CA LYS A 274 1.73 10.95 -20.31
C LYS A 274 1.57 9.94 -19.18
N MET A 275 1.43 10.41 -17.93
CA MET A 275 1.24 9.53 -16.77
C MET A 275 -0.13 8.84 -16.78
N PRO A 276 -0.20 7.53 -16.46
CA PRO A 276 -1.47 6.85 -16.28
C PRO A 276 -2.13 7.24 -14.96
N ALA A 277 -3.46 7.06 -14.87
CA ALA A 277 -4.25 7.46 -13.71
C ALA A 277 -3.81 6.81 -12.39
N CYS A 278 -3.31 5.58 -12.45
CA CYS A 278 -2.78 4.87 -11.29
C CYS A 278 -1.54 5.57 -10.69
N ASN A 279 -0.65 6.08 -11.53
CA ASN A 279 0.57 6.75 -11.07
C ASN A 279 0.24 8.15 -10.56
N ILE A 280 -0.67 8.87 -11.22
CA ILE A 280 -1.14 10.19 -10.77
C ILE A 280 -1.75 10.12 -9.36
N MET A 281 -2.50 9.05 -9.05
CA MET A 281 -3.06 8.83 -7.71
C MET A 281 -1.97 8.73 -6.62
N LEU A 282 -0.80 8.19 -6.96
CA LEU A 282 0.32 7.94 -6.06
C LEU A 282 1.31 9.10 -5.96
N LEU A 283 1.14 10.15 -6.77
CA LEU A 283 2.00 11.33 -6.72
C LEU A 283 1.91 12.01 -5.34
N GLY A 284 3.06 12.28 -4.75
CA GLY A 284 3.18 12.82 -3.40
C GLY A 284 2.96 11.80 -2.28
N SER A 285 2.90 10.50 -2.60
CA SER A 285 2.86 9.47 -1.55
C SER A 285 4.19 9.39 -0.79
N GLN A 286 4.09 9.39 0.53
CA GLN A 286 5.25 9.28 1.41
C GLN A 286 5.67 7.81 1.55
N LYS A 287 6.98 7.55 1.53
CA LYS A 287 7.52 6.21 1.80
C LYS A 287 7.18 5.82 3.24
N ARG A 288 6.88 4.53 3.45
CA ARG A 288 6.56 4.00 4.78
C ARG A 288 7.77 4.13 5.71
N THR A 289 7.63 4.97 6.73
CA THR A 289 8.62 5.09 7.80
C THR A 289 8.32 4.02 8.87
N LEU A 290 9.25 3.11 9.13
CA LEU A 290 9.11 2.05 10.15
C LEU A 290 9.32 2.56 11.58
N ALA A 291 9.34 3.88 11.79
CA ALA A 291 9.65 4.48 13.07
C ALA A 291 8.51 4.26 14.10
N GLY A 292 8.71 3.29 15.00
CA GLY A 292 7.90 3.09 16.21
C GLY A 292 7.05 1.81 16.23
N PHE A 293 6.47 1.50 17.41
CA PHE A 293 5.54 0.39 17.64
C PHE A 293 4.09 0.71 17.19
N SER A 294 3.85 1.89 16.62
CA SER A 294 2.51 2.35 16.30
C SER A 294 2.01 1.74 14.99
N SER A 295 0.90 1.00 15.07
CA SER A 295 0.15 0.54 13.88
C SER A 295 -0.68 1.66 13.22
N THR A 296 -0.46 2.93 13.60
CA THR A 296 -0.98 4.10 12.86
C THR A 296 -0.22 4.17 11.54
N ALA A 297 -0.58 3.23 10.67
CA ALA A 297 -0.03 3.04 9.36
C ALA A 297 -0.37 4.29 8.56
N ILE A 298 0.67 4.95 8.05
CA ILE A 298 0.51 5.78 6.86
C ILE A 298 -0.28 4.93 5.87
N ASN A 299 -1.48 5.41 5.52
CA ASN A 299 -2.38 4.68 4.66
C ASN A 299 -1.65 4.46 3.33
N PRO A 300 -1.48 3.21 2.88
CA PRO A 300 -0.78 2.96 1.62
C PRO A 300 -1.58 3.58 0.48
N HIS A 301 -0.87 4.06 -0.53
CA HIS A 301 -1.44 4.70 -1.72
C HIS A 301 -2.20 6.01 -1.42
N THR A 302 -1.67 6.81 -0.49
CA THR A 302 -2.18 8.16 -0.21
C THR A 302 -1.19 9.19 -0.74
N GLY A 303 -1.59 9.91 -1.78
CA GLY A 303 -0.83 11.02 -2.38
C GLY A 303 -1.58 12.35 -2.25
N PHE A 304 -1.18 13.37 -3.01
CA PHE A 304 -1.80 14.70 -2.95
C PHE A 304 -3.31 14.67 -3.24
N ILE A 305 -3.75 13.82 -4.17
CA ILE A 305 -5.17 13.67 -4.50
C ILE A 305 -5.97 13.13 -3.32
N TYR A 306 -5.40 12.23 -2.53
CA TYR A 306 -6.07 11.71 -1.34
C TYR A 306 -6.32 12.82 -0.31
N HIS A 307 -5.38 13.76 -0.18
CA HIS A 307 -5.47 14.91 0.72
C HIS A 307 -6.25 16.10 0.15
N SER A 308 -6.77 16.00 -1.08
CA SER A 308 -7.65 17.03 -1.63
C SER A 308 -8.95 17.14 -0.84
N GLU A 309 -9.49 18.36 -0.74
CA GLU A 309 -10.73 18.64 -0.02
C GLU A 309 -11.89 17.75 -0.49
N MET A 310 -12.03 17.60 -1.81
CA MET A 310 -13.07 16.78 -2.43
C MET A 310 -13.04 15.31 -1.98
N VAL A 311 -11.85 14.71 -1.81
CA VAL A 311 -11.74 13.33 -1.33
C VAL A 311 -11.87 13.25 0.19
N GLN A 312 -11.38 14.24 0.93
CA GLN A 312 -11.44 14.26 2.39
C GLN A 312 -12.87 14.41 2.95
N MET A 313 -13.76 15.05 2.18
CA MET A 313 -15.20 15.13 2.50
C MET A 313 -15.88 13.75 2.54
N MET A 314 -15.32 12.73 1.90
CA MET A 314 -15.91 11.38 1.89
C MET A 314 -15.58 10.60 3.18
N PRO A 315 -16.44 9.65 3.61
CA PRO A 315 -16.14 8.71 4.67
C PRO A 315 -14.87 7.89 4.37
N ALA A 316 -14.10 7.55 5.41
CA ALA A 316 -12.77 6.92 5.28
C ALA A 316 -12.75 5.68 4.37
N ASP A 317 -13.79 4.84 4.44
CA ASP A 317 -13.93 3.61 3.67
C ASP A 317 -14.03 3.88 2.15
N LEU A 318 -14.67 4.99 1.78
CA LEU A 318 -14.89 5.38 0.38
C LEU A 318 -13.75 6.24 -0.18
N ARG A 319 -12.89 6.83 0.67
CA ARG A 319 -11.82 7.75 0.23
C ARG A 319 -10.88 7.14 -0.80
N ARG A 320 -10.51 5.85 -0.66
CA ARG A 320 -9.65 5.17 -1.65
C ARG A 320 -10.35 4.99 -3.00
N LYS A 321 -11.64 4.65 -2.99
CA LYS A 321 -12.45 4.53 -4.22
C LYS A 321 -12.62 5.90 -4.89
N ALA A 322 -12.84 6.94 -4.08
CA ALA A 322 -12.91 8.33 -4.52
C ALA A 322 -11.60 8.80 -5.15
N ALA A 323 -10.45 8.60 -4.49
CA ALA A 323 -9.15 8.98 -5.01
C ALA A 323 -8.86 8.37 -6.40
N ARG A 324 -9.22 7.09 -6.62
CA ARG A 324 -9.09 6.44 -7.94
C ARG A 324 -9.94 7.11 -9.02
N LEU A 325 -11.20 7.40 -8.70
CA LEU A 325 -12.11 8.07 -9.65
C LEU A 325 -11.60 9.48 -10.00
N VAL A 326 -11.17 10.22 -8.99
CA VAL A 326 -10.67 11.59 -9.12
C VAL A 326 -9.38 11.59 -9.95
N ALA A 327 -8.42 10.70 -9.66
CA ALA A 327 -7.20 10.56 -10.45
C ALA A 327 -7.48 10.26 -11.93
N ALA A 328 -8.47 9.40 -12.21
CA ALA A 328 -8.88 9.11 -13.59
C ALA A 328 -9.48 10.33 -14.31
N LYS A 329 -10.24 11.16 -13.61
CA LYS A 329 -10.81 12.40 -14.19
C LYS A 329 -9.77 13.50 -14.34
N ILE A 330 -8.82 13.60 -13.40
CA ILE A 330 -7.64 14.48 -13.48
C ILE A 330 -6.79 14.12 -14.71
N THR A 331 -6.51 12.84 -14.98
CA THR A 331 -5.77 12.46 -16.20
C THR A 331 -6.43 12.95 -17.47
N LEU A 332 -7.77 12.92 -17.54
CA LEU A 332 -8.52 13.39 -18.70
C LEU A 332 -8.48 14.92 -18.79
N ALA A 333 -8.72 15.61 -17.67
CA ALA A 333 -8.64 17.07 -17.60
C ALA A 333 -7.25 17.60 -17.96
N ALA A 334 -6.18 16.96 -17.47
CA ALA A 334 -4.80 17.30 -17.81
C ALA A 334 -4.54 17.22 -19.32
N ARG A 335 -5.09 16.20 -19.98
CA ARG A 335 -4.96 16.02 -21.44
C ARG A 335 -5.69 17.12 -22.20
N VAL A 336 -6.89 17.49 -21.77
CA VAL A 336 -7.65 18.61 -22.37
C VAL A 336 -6.91 19.94 -22.17
N ASP A 337 -6.39 20.18 -20.96
CA ASP A 337 -5.61 21.38 -20.65
C ASP A 337 -4.33 21.48 -21.49
N SER A 338 -3.66 20.35 -21.76
CA SER A 338 -2.44 20.33 -22.58
C SER A 338 -2.66 20.65 -24.06
N PHE A 339 -3.87 20.46 -24.58
CA PHE A 339 -4.23 20.85 -25.96
C PHE A 339 -4.86 22.25 -26.03
N HIS A 340 -5.09 22.90 -24.88
CA HIS A 340 -5.70 24.23 -24.77
C HIS A 340 -7.04 24.38 -25.51
N GLU A 341 -7.81 23.28 -25.65
CA GLU A 341 -9.08 23.28 -26.40
C GLU A 341 -10.19 24.06 -25.69
N ASN A 342 -10.19 24.06 -24.35
CA ASN A 342 -11.22 24.68 -23.51
C ASN A 342 -10.62 25.56 -22.41
N PRO A 343 -10.29 26.83 -22.69
CA PRO A 343 -9.69 27.75 -21.72
C PRO A 343 -10.68 28.25 -20.64
N ASP A 344 -11.98 28.08 -20.86
CA ASP A 344 -13.03 28.49 -19.91
C ASP A 344 -13.17 27.53 -18.70
N GLY A 345 -12.53 26.35 -18.77
CA GLY A 345 -12.61 25.35 -17.71
C GLY A 345 -13.92 24.53 -17.69
N GLY A 346 -14.79 24.68 -18.69
CA GLY A 346 -16.10 24.03 -18.77
C GLY A 346 -16.05 22.50 -18.60
N VAL A 347 -15.09 21.83 -19.24
CA VAL A 347 -14.90 20.37 -19.13
C VAL A 347 -14.52 19.96 -17.70
N GLY A 348 -13.69 20.78 -17.03
CA GLY A 348 -13.35 20.58 -15.62
C GLY A 348 -14.57 20.64 -14.71
N PHE A 349 -15.48 21.58 -14.94
CA PHE A 349 -16.75 21.68 -14.19
C PHE A 349 -17.66 20.48 -14.42
N GLU A 350 -17.80 20.01 -15.67
CA GLU A 350 -18.57 18.81 -15.99
C GLU A 350 -18.01 17.58 -15.25
N PHE A 351 -16.69 17.38 -15.29
CA PHE A 351 -16.05 16.28 -14.57
C PHE A 351 -16.19 16.41 -13.05
N ALA A 352 -16.08 17.62 -12.49
CA ALA A 352 -16.33 17.84 -11.08
C ALA A 352 -17.78 17.49 -10.68
N GLN A 353 -18.76 17.83 -11.52
CA GLN A 353 -20.16 17.47 -11.30
C GLN A 353 -20.41 15.96 -11.40
N GLU A 354 -19.80 15.28 -12.37
CA GLU A 354 -19.86 13.82 -12.47
C GLU A 354 -19.26 13.13 -11.23
N ILE A 355 -18.14 13.65 -10.71
CA ILE A 355 -17.51 13.13 -9.50
C ILE A 355 -18.45 13.30 -8.30
N LYS A 356 -19.03 14.49 -8.11
CA LYS A 356 -19.99 14.77 -7.03
C LYS A 356 -21.21 13.85 -7.11
N THR A 357 -21.78 13.69 -8.29
CA THR A 357 -22.93 12.79 -8.52
C THR A 357 -22.60 11.33 -8.14
N LYS A 358 -21.40 10.86 -8.48
CA LYS A 358 -20.95 9.51 -8.08
C LYS A 358 -20.70 9.39 -6.57
N PHE A 359 -20.20 10.44 -5.94
CA PHE A 359 -19.96 10.47 -4.51
C PHE A 359 -21.27 10.42 -3.73
N GLU A 360 -22.26 11.19 -4.15
CA GLU A 360 -23.61 11.14 -3.59
C GLU A 360 -24.22 9.74 -3.74
N LYS A 361 -24.16 9.16 -4.95
CA LYS A 361 -24.65 7.79 -5.20
C LYS A 361 -23.96 6.71 -4.35
N TRP A 362 -22.69 6.88 -3.99
CA TRP A 362 -22.01 5.93 -3.11
C TRP A 362 -22.36 6.09 -1.63
N GLN A 363 -22.84 7.27 -1.23
CA GLN A 363 -23.32 7.53 0.12
C GLN A 363 -24.77 7.08 0.31
N GLU A 364 -25.53 6.94 -0.79
CA GLU A 364 -26.87 6.36 -0.74
C GLU A 364 -26.82 4.93 -0.17
N PRO A 365 -27.53 4.65 0.93
CA PRO A 365 -27.59 3.29 1.46
C PRO A 365 -28.30 2.38 0.44
N PRO A 366 -27.90 1.10 0.34
CA PRO A 366 -28.60 0.16 -0.52
C PRO A 366 -30.06 0.06 -0.09
N PRO A 367 -31.00 -0.12 -1.05
CA PRO A 367 -32.40 -0.31 -0.69
C PRO A 367 -32.53 -1.54 0.20
N VAL A 368 -33.36 -1.43 1.24
CA VAL A 368 -33.56 -2.52 2.20
C VAL A 368 -34.02 -3.76 1.46
N LYS A 369 -33.25 -4.85 1.57
CA LYS A 369 -33.63 -6.15 1.00
C LYS A 369 -34.95 -6.59 1.62
N GLN A 370 -35.96 -6.84 0.78
CA GLN A 370 -37.22 -7.40 1.26
C GLN A 370 -36.98 -8.81 1.80
N ILE A 371 -37.58 -9.13 2.95
CA ILE A 371 -37.51 -10.48 3.52
C ILE A 371 -38.17 -11.43 2.54
N LYS A 372 -37.36 -12.26 1.87
CA LYS A 372 -37.87 -13.29 0.98
C LYS A 372 -38.54 -14.35 1.84
N ALA A 373 -39.85 -14.52 1.68
CA ALA A 373 -40.58 -15.58 2.35
C ALA A 373 -39.94 -16.93 2.03
N LEU A 374 -39.79 -17.77 3.06
CA LEU A 374 -39.33 -19.14 2.88
C LEU A 374 -40.24 -19.84 1.85
N PRO A 375 -39.69 -20.72 1.01
CA PRO A 375 -40.52 -21.55 0.15
C PRO A 375 -41.50 -22.33 1.02
N ALA A 376 -42.74 -22.45 0.54
CA ALA A 376 -43.77 -23.21 1.25
C ALA A 376 -43.22 -24.61 1.61
N PRO A 377 -43.43 -25.11 2.85
CA PRO A 377 -43.06 -26.46 3.26
C PRO A 377 -43.87 -27.52 2.48
N ILE A 378 -43.50 -27.72 1.22
CA ILE A 378 -44.03 -28.76 0.35
C ILE A 378 -42.92 -29.78 0.26
N ASP A 379 -43.21 -31.04 0.60
CA ASP A 379 -42.26 -32.14 0.40
C ASP A 379 -42.32 -32.59 -1.07
N PRO A 380 -41.36 -32.17 -1.93
CA PRO A 380 -41.37 -32.63 -3.31
C PRO A 380 -41.05 -34.13 -3.34
N ALA A 381 -41.62 -34.84 -4.31
CA ALA A 381 -41.27 -36.23 -4.56
C ALA A 381 -39.75 -36.40 -4.74
N ARG A 382 -39.18 -37.37 -4.02
CA ARG A 382 -37.73 -37.62 -4.01
C ARG A 382 -37.20 -37.92 -5.41
N LYS A 383 -36.18 -37.17 -5.85
CA LYS A 383 -35.46 -37.45 -7.10
C LYS A 383 -34.79 -38.84 -7.04
N ARG A 384 -35.20 -39.75 -7.92
CA ARG A 384 -34.69 -41.14 -8.00
C ARG A 384 -33.40 -41.28 -8.83
N ARG A 385 -33.07 -40.29 -9.65
CA ARG A 385 -31.86 -40.31 -10.51
C ARG A 385 -30.69 -39.69 -9.76
N GLY A 386 -29.64 -40.47 -9.52
CA GLY A 386 -28.40 -40.01 -8.89
C GLY A 386 -27.20 -40.33 -9.77
N GLY A 387 -26.61 -39.33 -10.42
CA GLY A 387 -25.36 -39.49 -11.15
C GLY A 387 -24.15 -39.67 -10.22
N ARG A 388 -22.97 -39.97 -10.79
CA ARG A 388 -21.70 -40.16 -10.05
C ARG A 388 -21.39 -38.99 -9.10
N ARG A 389 -21.64 -37.74 -9.52
CA ARG A 389 -21.44 -36.53 -8.70
C ARG A 389 -22.36 -36.50 -7.49
N TYR A 390 -23.66 -36.80 -7.67
CA TYR A 390 -24.64 -36.84 -6.59
C TYR A 390 -24.35 -37.96 -5.60
N ARG A 391 -23.91 -39.13 -6.09
CA ARG A 391 -23.45 -40.24 -5.24
C ARG A 391 -22.23 -39.85 -4.40
N LYS A 392 -21.21 -39.21 -4.99
CA LYS A 392 -20.04 -38.68 -4.27
C LYS A 392 -20.41 -37.62 -3.23
N MET A 393 -21.36 -36.74 -3.55
CA MET A 393 -21.86 -35.73 -2.60
C MET A 393 -22.59 -36.38 -1.42
N LYS A 394 -23.44 -37.38 -1.69
CA LYS A 394 -24.15 -38.15 -0.65
C LYS A 394 -23.17 -38.97 0.21
N GLU A 395 -22.12 -39.52 -0.37
CA GLU A 395 -21.05 -40.20 0.38
C GLU A 395 -20.29 -39.22 1.29
N ARG A 396 -20.08 -37.97 0.86
CA ARG A 396 -19.41 -36.92 1.67
C ARG A 396 -20.26 -36.46 2.86
N LEU A 397 -21.56 -36.25 2.66
CA LEU A 397 -22.48 -35.77 3.69
C LEU A 397 -23.11 -36.90 4.52
N GLY A 398 -23.00 -38.14 4.06
CA GLY A 398 -23.58 -39.29 4.74
C GLY A 398 -22.76 -39.73 5.94
N MET A 399 -23.43 -40.35 6.91
CA MET A 399 -22.77 -40.98 8.06
C MET A 399 -21.78 -42.04 7.59
N THR A 400 -20.53 -41.97 8.06
CA THR A 400 -19.51 -42.97 7.78
C THR A 400 -19.86 -44.32 8.41
N GLU A 401 -19.30 -45.41 7.91
CA GLU A 401 -19.47 -46.73 8.54
C GLU A 401 -18.95 -46.74 9.98
N MET A 402 -17.89 -45.99 10.29
CA MET A 402 -17.42 -45.79 11.67
C MET A 402 -18.50 -45.14 12.55
N HIS A 403 -19.10 -44.03 12.10
CA HIS A 403 -20.18 -43.40 12.87
C HIS A 403 -21.41 -44.30 12.98
N LYS A 404 -21.72 -45.11 11.95
CA LYS A 404 -22.81 -46.09 12.04
C LYS A 404 -22.52 -47.20 13.06
N GLN A 405 -21.28 -47.62 13.22
CA GLN A 405 -20.87 -48.61 14.23
C GLN A 405 -20.81 -48.02 15.62
N ALA A 406 -20.37 -46.75 15.76
CA ALA A 406 -20.45 -46.02 17.01
C ALA A 406 -21.90 -45.81 17.47
N ASN A 407 -22.82 -45.55 16.54
CA ASN A 407 -24.24 -45.41 16.85
C ASN A 407 -24.98 -46.75 17.10
N ARG A 408 -24.29 -47.90 17.01
CA ARG A 408 -24.87 -49.20 17.37
C ARG A 408 -24.52 -49.52 18.81
N LEU A 409 -25.56 -49.70 19.61
CA LEU A 409 -25.45 -50.06 21.02
C LEU A 409 -25.81 -51.53 21.18
N ASN A 410 -25.05 -52.26 21.98
CA ASN A 410 -25.45 -53.63 22.37
C ASN A 410 -26.35 -53.54 23.59
N PHE A 411 -27.49 -54.22 23.52
CA PHE A 411 -28.41 -54.27 24.63
C PHE A 411 -27.79 -55.00 25.83
N ALA A 412 -27.96 -54.43 27.04
CA ALA A 412 -27.53 -54.98 28.33
C ALA A 412 -26.00 -55.12 28.56
N GLU A 413 -25.15 -54.50 27.75
CA GLU A 413 -23.70 -54.41 28.00
C GLU A 413 -23.31 -52.98 28.40
N ILE A 414 -22.52 -52.83 29.46
CA ILE A 414 -21.96 -51.54 29.85
C ILE A 414 -20.88 -51.17 28.82
N GLU A 415 -20.96 -49.96 28.27
CA GLU A 415 -20.01 -49.48 27.26
C GLU A 415 -18.86 -48.72 27.92
N GLU A 416 -17.67 -48.81 27.32
CA GLU A 416 -16.51 -48.02 27.74
C GLU A 416 -16.60 -46.63 27.09
N ASP A 417 -16.86 -45.61 27.90
CA ASP A 417 -16.76 -44.22 27.46
C ASP A 417 -15.30 -43.85 27.17
N ALA A 418 -15.04 -43.25 26.02
CA ALA A 418 -13.67 -42.87 25.65
C ALA A 418 -13.11 -41.71 26.47
N TYR A 419 -14.00 -40.89 27.07
CA TYR A 419 -13.66 -39.75 27.90
C TYR A 419 -14.46 -39.82 29.20
N GLN A 420 -13.76 -39.99 30.31
CA GLN A 420 -14.39 -40.33 31.59
C GLN A 420 -15.01 -39.12 32.31
N ASP A 421 -14.64 -37.89 31.93
CA ASP A 421 -14.95 -36.72 32.75
C ASP A 421 -15.98 -35.74 32.19
N SER A 422 -16.30 -35.75 30.89
CA SER A 422 -17.33 -34.85 30.34
C SER A 422 -17.68 -35.21 28.90
N ILE A 423 -18.96 -35.47 28.67
CA ILE A 423 -19.62 -35.77 27.37
C ILE A 423 -19.56 -37.27 27.03
N GLY A 424 -20.74 -37.90 27.06
CA GLY A 424 -21.01 -39.31 26.75
C GLY A 424 -20.72 -39.67 25.30
N TYR A 425 -19.45 -39.58 24.92
CA TYR A 425 -18.92 -40.10 23.68
C TYR A 425 -18.69 -41.61 23.84
N SER A 426 -19.75 -42.37 23.63
CA SER A 426 -19.66 -43.82 23.53
C SER A 426 -19.13 -44.23 22.17
N LEU A 427 -18.18 -45.15 22.16
CA LEU A 427 -17.69 -45.81 20.96
C LEU A 427 -18.65 -46.91 20.46
N GLY A 428 -19.72 -47.20 21.20
CA GLY A 428 -20.71 -48.24 20.88
C GLY A 428 -20.05 -49.57 20.54
N GLN A 429 -20.43 -50.15 19.40
CA GLN A 429 -19.86 -51.40 18.91
C GLN A 429 -18.42 -51.27 18.37
N LEU A 430 -17.92 -50.05 18.10
CA LEU A 430 -16.56 -49.81 17.58
C LEU A 430 -15.47 -50.14 18.60
N GLY A 431 -15.74 -49.94 19.90
CA GLY A 431 -14.80 -50.19 21.00
C GLY A 431 -14.66 -51.66 21.40
N LYS A 432 -15.59 -52.54 21.00
CA LYS A 432 -15.69 -53.93 21.51
C LYS A 432 -14.80 -54.95 20.79
N SER A 433 -14.01 -54.52 19.80
CA SER A 433 -13.11 -55.40 19.04
C SER A 433 -11.80 -55.69 19.79
N GLY A 434 -11.87 -56.39 20.92
CA GLY A 434 -10.85 -57.31 21.48
C GLY A 434 -9.43 -56.81 21.82
N SER A 435 -9.08 -55.55 21.58
CA SER A 435 -7.78 -54.99 21.95
C SER A 435 -8.00 -53.50 22.03
N GLY A 436 -7.65 -52.85 23.15
CA GLY A 436 -7.90 -51.42 23.43
C GLY A 436 -7.26 -50.40 22.46
N ARG A 437 -6.95 -50.80 21.22
CA ARG A 437 -6.57 -49.94 20.10
C ARG A 437 -7.52 -50.22 18.93
N ILE A 438 -8.37 -49.25 18.61
CA ILE A 438 -9.28 -49.25 17.46
C ILE A 438 -8.43 -49.19 16.17
N ARG A 439 -8.03 -50.34 15.63
CA ARG A 439 -7.26 -50.45 14.37
C ARG A 439 -8.07 -51.05 13.23
N SER A 440 -9.29 -51.49 13.49
CA SER A 440 -10.12 -52.25 12.53
C SER A 440 -10.89 -51.36 11.55
N ALA A 441 -11.17 -50.11 11.89
CA ALA A 441 -11.96 -49.24 11.03
C ALA A 441 -11.08 -48.38 10.10
N GLN A 442 -11.24 -48.59 8.80
CA GLN A 442 -10.56 -47.80 7.78
C GLN A 442 -11.09 -46.35 7.79
N VAL A 443 -10.19 -45.38 8.03
CA VAL A 443 -10.52 -43.94 7.97
C VAL A 443 -10.93 -43.59 6.53
N ASP A 444 -12.15 -43.08 6.36
CA ASP A 444 -12.64 -42.70 5.03
C ASP A 444 -12.08 -41.31 4.63
N ASN A 445 -11.08 -41.31 3.75
CA ASN A 445 -10.47 -40.10 3.18
C ASN A 445 -11.48 -39.16 2.51
N LYS A 446 -12.69 -39.62 2.19
CA LYS A 446 -13.76 -38.79 1.61
C LYS A 446 -14.37 -37.80 2.60
N THR A 447 -14.25 -38.06 3.89
CA THR A 447 -14.79 -37.22 4.98
C THR A 447 -13.78 -36.20 5.52
N GLN A 448 -12.56 -36.19 4.98
CA GLN A 448 -11.61 -35.13 5.29
C GLN A 448 -12.18 -33.77 4.92
N VAL A 449 -12.14 -32.84 5.87
CA VAL A 449 -12.58 -31.46 5.68
C VAL A 449 -11.76 -30.85 4.57
N ARG A 450 -12.45 -30.37 3.53
CA ARG A 450 -11.81 -29.66 2.41
C ARG A 450 -12.09 -28.19 2.57
N ILE A 451 -11.05 -27.39 2.33
CA ILE A 451 -11.11 -25.94 2.29
C ILE A 451 -12.07 -25.51 1.16
N SER A 452 -12.85 -24.44 1.36
CA SER A 452 -13.72 -23.87 0.31
C SER A 452 -12.90 -23.39 -0.89
N LYS A 453 -13.52 -23.26 -2.07
CA LYS A 453 -12.78 -22.81 -3.26
C LYS A 453 -12.25 -21.38 -3.05
N THR A 454 -13.03 -20.51 -2.40
CA THR A 454 -12.63 -19.14 -2.03
C THR A 454 -11.42 -19.16 -1.11
N LEU A 455 -11.45 -19.94 -0.03
CA LEU A 455 -10.33 -20.05 0.90
C LEU A 455 -9.12 -20.75 0.27
N GLN A 456 -9.31 -21.71 -0.64
CA GLN A 456 -8.21 -22.30 -1.42
C GLN A 456 -7.54 -21.27 -2.30
N THR A 457 -8.31 -20.46 -3.04
CA THR A 457 -7.74 -19.38 -3.87
C THR A 457 -7.07 -18.30 -3.04
N LYS A 458 -7.65 -17.94 -1.88
CA LYS A 458 -7.05 -17.00 -0.92
C LYS A 458 -5.74 -17.55 -0.35
N MET A 459 -5.74 -18.82 0.06
CA MET A 459 -4.54 -19.50 0.57
C MET A 459 -3.49 -19.68 -0.53
N GLN A 460 -3.88 -19.94 -1.78
CA GLN A 460 -2.96 -19.98 -2.91
C GLN A 460 -2.37 -18.61 -3.21
N ARG A 461 -3.16 -17.53 -3.14
CA ARG A 461 -2.65 -16.15 -3.26
C ARG A 461 -1.70 -15.80 -2.12
N ILE A 462 -2.06 -16.13 -0.88
CA ILE A 462 -1.20 -15.91 0.30
C ILE A 462 0.06 -16.77 0.20
N ASN A 463 -0.03 -18.02 -0.25
CA ASN A 463 1.14 -18.88 -0.41
C ASN A 463 2.00 -18.45 -1.60
N ARG A 464 1.42 -17.89 -2.67
CA ARG A 464 2.18 -17.24 -3.74
C ARG A 464 2.87 -15.97 -3.23
N ALA A 465 2.17 -15.14 -2.44
CA ALA A 465 2.70 -13.92 -1.82
C ALA A 465 3.69 -14.17 -0.64
N GLY A 466 3.56 -15.31 0.04
CA GLY A 466 4.40 -15.75 1.15
C GLY A 466 5.59 -16.61 0.69
N SER A 467 5.44 -17.36 -0.40
CA SER A 467 6.54 -18.00 -1.12
C SER A 467 7.37 -16.98 -1.89
N SER A 468 6.75 -15.92 -2.43
CA SER A 468 7.49 -14.83 -3.09
C SER A 468 8.35 -14.03 -2.13
N THR A 469 8.07 -14.06 -0.83
CA THR A 469 8.88 -13.41 0.20
C THR A 469 9.85 -14.34 0.95
N SER A 470 9.78 -15.68 0.84
CA SER A 470 10.72 -16.55 1.57
C SER A 470 11.33 -17.73 0.80
N ILE A 471 10.88 -18.07 -0.42
CA ILE A 471 11.50 -19.15 -1.22
C ILE A 471 11.83 -18.67 -2.64
N THR A 472 11.13 -17.67 -3.16
CA THR A 472 11.49 -16.99 -4.42
C THR A 472 12.52 -15.86 -4.19
N TRP A 473 12.65 -15.37 -2.95
CA TRP A 473 13.69 -14.44 -2.52
C TRP A 473 14.36 -15.01 -1.26
N GLY A 474 15.66 -15.22 -1.34
CA GLY A 474 16.44 -16.12 -0.49
C GLY A 474 16.61 -15.72 0.98
N GLY A 475 17.22 -16.65 1.71
CA GLY A 475 17.41 -16.64 3.16
C GLY A 475 18.33 -15.56 3.75
N LYS A 476 18.60 -15.78 5.04
CA LYS A 476 19.12 -14.84 6.04
C LYS A 476 20.38 -14.04 5.63
N SER A 477 20.31 -12.74 5.95
CA SER A 477 21.37 -11.89 6.51
C SER A 477 22.28 -10.98 5.65
N THR A 478 22.03 -10.79 4.36
CA THR A 478 22.72 -9.71 3.59
C THR A 478 21.79 -8.79 2.79
N VAL A 479 20.49 -9.10 2.77
CA VAL A 479 19.47 -8.41 1.94
C VAL A 479 18.72 -7.30 2.69
N ARG A 480 18.88 -7.18 4.02
CA ARG A 480 18.12 -6.20 4.81
C ARG A 480 18.62 -4.75 4.72
N ASP A 481 19.83 -4.53 4.21
CA ASP A 481 20.48 -3.21 4.15
C ASP A 481 20.31 -2.50 2.78
N ARG A 482 19.64 -3.16 1.82
CA ARG A 482 19.33 -2.61 0.48
C ARG A 482 17.83 -2.52 0.27
N GLY A 483 17.15 -1.93 1.23
CA GLY A 483 15.69 -1.83 1.26
C GLY A 483 15.15 -0.75 0.34
N SER A 484 15.01 -1.04 -0.95
CA SER A 484 13.83 -0.72 -1.80
C SER A 484 14.21 -0.77 -3.28
N GLY A 485 13.71 -1.78 -4.01
CA GLY A 485 13.87 -1.90 -5.45
C GLY A 485 14.59 -3.17 -5.89
N ILE A 486 13.83 -4.07 -6.53
CA ILE A 486 14.28 -5.02 -7.55
C ILE A 486 15.12 -6.22 -7.04
N ALA A 487 14.51 -7.41 -6.99
CA ALA A 487 15.30 -8.63 -7.16
C ALA A 487 15.76 -8.66 -8.59
N SER A 488 17.07 -8.69 -8.73
CA SER A 488 17.72 -9.09 -9.96
C SER A 488 17.27 -10.50 -10.36
N SER A 489 16.92 -10.67 -11.64
CA SER A 489 16.73 -11.94 -12.35
C SER A 489 18.04 -12.70 -12.60
N VAL A 490 18.98 -12.64 -11.65
CA VAL A 490 20.34 -13.20 -11.77
C VAL A 490 20.61 -14.06 -10.54
N ALA A 491 20.72 -15.37 -10.74
CA ALA A 491 21.15 -16.30 -9.70
C ALA A 491 22.68 -16.45 -9.76
N PHE A 492 23.37 -16.12 -8.67
CA PHE A 492 24.79 -16.41 -8.52
C PHE A 492 24.97 -17.85 -7.99
N THR A 493 25.41 -18.77 -8.84
CA THR A 493 25.84 -20.09 -8.40
C THR A 493 27.38 -20.16 -8.37
N PRO A 494 27.99 -20.68 -7.30
CA PRO A 494 29.45 -20.68 -7.13
C PRO A 494 30.21 -21.52 -8.18
N LEU A 495 29.49 -22.31 -8.98
CA LEU A 495 30.08 -23.21 -9.98
C LEU A 495 29.84 -22.79 -11.43
N LYS A 496 28.88 -21.90 -11.74
CA LYS A 496 28.49 -21.58 -13.13
C LYS A 496 28.30 -20.11 -13.49
N GLY A 497 28.46 -19.17 -12.56
CA GLY A 497 28.35 -17.74 -12.87
C GLY A 497 26.91 -17.24 -13.06
N ILE A 498 26.76 -16.09 -13.70
CA ILE A 498 25.50 -15.32 -13.89
C ILE A 498 24.59 -16.08 -14.87
N GLU A 499 23.46 -16.60 -14.40
CA GLU A 499 22.43 -17.20 -15.24
C GLU A 499 21.10 -16.45 -15.07
N ILE A 500 20.50 -16.04 -16.19
CA ILE A 500 19.16 -15.42 -16.25
C ILE A 500 18.14 -16.55 -16.42
N VAL A 501 17.39 -16.86 -15.35
CA VAL A 501 16.38 -17.92 -15.37
C VAL A 501 15.01 -17.33 -15.69
N ASN A 502 14.40 -17.75 -16.79
CA ASN A 502 13.04 -17.37 -17.16
C ASN A 502 12.05 -18.36 -16.50
N PRO A 503 11.29 -17.97 -15.45
CA PRO A 503 10.47 -18.90 -14.66
C PRO A 503 9.32 -19.51 -15.47
N ASN A 504 8.88 -18.86 -16.54
CA ASN A 504 7.81 -19.35 -17.42
C ASN A 504 8.27 -20.51 -18.33
N ALA A 505 9.58 -20.76 -18.44
CA ALA A 505 10.09 -21.91 -19.20
C ALA A 505 9.87 -23.25 -18.46
N ALA A 506 9.70 -23.22 -17.13
CA ALA A 506 9.42 -24.41 -16.33
C ALA A 506 7.97 -24.89 -16.48
N GLU A 507 7.01 -23.96 -16.64
CA GLU A 507 5.60 -24.31 -16.87
C GLU A 507 5.39 -24.98 -18.23
N LYS A 508 6.07 -24.54 -19.30
CA LYS A 508 6.03 -25.22 -20.61
C LYS A 508 6.54 -26.66 -20.55
N LYS A 509 7.58 -26.93 -19.75
CA LYS A 509 8.07 -28.30 -19.55
C LYS A 509 7.07 -29.17 -18.79
N GLN A 510 6.35 -28.61 -17.82
CA GLN A 510 5.30 -29.34 -17.12
C GLN A 510 4.07 -29.60 -18.00
N GLU A 511 3.68 -28.67 -18.87
CA GLU A 511 2.60 -28.93 -19.85
C GLU A 511 3.00 -29.98 -20.90
N GLU A 512 4.27 -30.03 -21.29
CA GLU A 512 4.82 -31.09 -22.16
C GLU A 512 4.92 -32.46 -21.44
N GLU A 513 5.17 -32.48 -20.13
CA GLU A 513 5.28 -33.70 -19.31
C GLU A 513 3.91 -34.24 -18.84
N ASP A 514 2.95 -33.37 -18.50
CA ASP A 514 1.59 -33.73 -18.07
C ASP A 514 0.59 -33.86 -19.23
N GLY A 515 1.02 -33.52 -20.45
CA GLY A 515 0.33 -33.80 -21.70
C GLY A 515 0.27 -35.29 -21.99
N CYS A 516 -0.65 -35.99 -21.31
CA CYS A 516 -1.15 -37.33 -21.57
C CYS A 516 -0.64 -37.94 -22.89
N SER A 517 0.28 -38.91 -22.80
CA SER A 517 0.65 -39.79 -23.91
C SER A 517 -0.59 -40.55 -24.38
N THR A 518 -1.39 -39.90 -25.20
CA THR A 518 -2.52 -40.52 -25.88
C THR A 518 -1.96 -41.56 -26.84
N TYR A 519 -2.71 -42.65 -26.99
CA TYR A 519 -2.36 -43.89 -27.71
C TYR A 519 -1.92 -43.71 -29.18
N PHE A 520 -1.90 -42.46 -29.68
CA PHE A 520 -1.54 -42.07 -31.05
C PHE A 520 -0.54 -40.89 -31.09
N SER A 521 0.37 -40.76 -30.12
CA SER A 521 1.51 -39.84 -30.25
C SER A 521 2.59 -40.43 -31.16
N ASN A 522 3.18 -39.62 -32.05
CA ASN A 522 4.27 -40.03 -32.97
C ASN A 522 5.57 -40.48 -32.26
N MET A 523 5.66 -40.40 -30.93
CA MET A 523 6.82 -40.84 -30.14
C MET A 523 6.56 -42.10 -29.29
N ALA A 524 5.38 -42.73 -29.39
CA ALA A 524 5.09 -43.95 -28.64
C ALA A 524 5.61 -45.20 -29.38
N SER A 525 6.46 -46.01 -28.72
CA SER A 525 6.96 -47.28 -29.24
C SER A 525 6.08 -48.46 -28.79
N PHE A 526 5.83 -49.42 -29.69
CA PHE A 526 4.98 -50.59 -29.40
C PHE A 526 5.71 -51.59 -28.48
N VAL A 527 5.12 -51.87 -27.31
CA VAL A 527 5.59 -52.93 -26.41
C VAL A 527 4.94 -54.26 -26.78
N LYS A 528 5.76 -55.25 -27.18
CA LYS A 528 5.32 -56.61 -27.50
C LYS A 528 5.02 -57.39 -26.21
N LEU A 529 3.76 -57.53 -25.84
CA LEU A 529 3.34 -58.41 -24.74
C LEU A 529 3.46 -59.88 -25.18
N LYS A 530 4.23 -60.68 -24.43
CA LYS A 530 4.20 -62.15 -24.58
C LYS A 530 2.91 -62.69 -23.94
N PRO A 531 2.19 -63.60 -24.62
CA PRO A 531 0.97 -64.18 -24.07
C PRO A 531 1.29 -65.10 -22.89
N ARG A 532 0.40 -65.12 -21.89
CA ARG A 532 0.24 -66.25 -20.98
C ARG A 532 -0.80 -67.20 -21.54
#